data_AF-A0AA88I872-F1
#
_entry.id   AF-A0AA88I872-F1
#
_cell.length_a   1.000
_cell.length_b   1.000
_cell.length_c   1.000
_cell.angle_alpha   90.00
_cell.angle_beta   90.00
_cell.angle_gamma   90.00
#
_symmetry.space_group_name_H-M   'P 1'
#
loop_
_entity.id
_entity.type
_entity.pdbx_description
1 polymer ?
#
loop_
_entity_poly.entity_id
_entity_poly.type
_entity_poly.pdbx_seq_one_letter_code
_entity_poly.pdbx_strand_id
1 'polypeptide(L)'
;MADFRVLARAHGFIKLAEVLLAAVCLGLIRHYDLHFGGDITTGSYQDRYLCGIITIGGFILVSLPLLLSYIWGEAGTYQTLLEMIYNFTGMVLFLTAGSLALDYYNSYKATGGSPDAGKALGALCIINGFFYLTDTVLAVRHSYAT
;
A
#
# COMPACT_ATOMS: atom_id res chain seq x y z
N MET A 1 -8.36 14.81 -23.12
CA MET A 1 -8.99 15.52 -21.98
C MET A 1 -9.05 14.53 -20.82
N ALA A 2 -8.78 14.97 -19.59
CA ALA A 2 -8.89 14.09 -18.41
C ALA A 2 -10.35 13.66 -18.23
N ASP A 3 -10.61 12.35 -18.15
CA ASP A 3 -11.96 11.81 -17.91
C ASP A 3 -12.09 11.31 -16.47
N PHE A 4 -12.57 12.18 -15.59
CA PHE A 4 -12.81 11.86 -14.18
C PHE A 4 -13.91 10.82 -13.96
N ARG A 5 -14.72 10.49 -14.98
CA ARG A 5 -15.75 9.44 -14.87
C ARG A 5 -15.12 8.05 -14.77
N VAL A 6 -13.88 7.88 -15.26
CA VAL A 6 -13.12 6.63 -15.16
C VAL A 6 -12.73 6.31 -13.71
N LEU A 7 -12.51 7.33 -12.87
CA LEU A 7 -12.27 7.17 -11.42
C LEU A 7 -13.49 6.64 -10.67
N ALA A 8 -14.71 6.91 -11.17
CA ALA A 8 -15.95 6.38 -10.58
C ALA A 8 -16.20 4.91 -10.98
N ARG A 9 -15.40 4.33 -11.88
CA ARG A 9 -15.42 2.90 -12.18
C ARG A 9 -14.78 2.12 -11.04
N ALA A 10 -15.25 0.89 -10.78
CA ALA A 10 -14.79 0.06 -9.66
C ALA A 10 -13.25 -0.01 -9.54
N HIS A 11 -12.54 -0.15 -10.67
CA HIS A 11 -11.08 -0.18 -10.72
C HIS A 11 -10.41 1.15 -10.31
N GLY A 12 -10.86 2.27 -10.88
CA GLY A 12 -10.30 3.59 -10.55
C GLY A 12 -10.53 3.98 -9.09
N PHE A 13 -11.69 3.64 -8.55
CA PHE A 13 -12.02 3.90 -7.14
C PHE A 13 -11.12 3.11 -6.18
N ILE A 14 -10.90 1.82 -6.47
CA ILE A 14 -10.04 0.97 -5.63
C ILE A 14 -8.59 1.46 -5.68
N LYS A 15 -8.06 1.77 -6.86
CA LYS A 15 -6.70 2.31 -7.01
C LYS A 15 -6.52 3.63 -6.26
N LEU A 16 -7.54 4.49 -6.28
CA LEU A 16 -7.53 5.73 -5.51
C LEU A 16 -7.51 5.47 -4.00
N ALA A 17 -8.29 4.50 -3.51
CA ALA A 17 -8.26 4.09 -2.11
C ALA A 17 -6.88 3.54 -1.70
N GLU A 18 -6.24 2.73 -2.55
CA GLU A 18 -4.90 2.20 -2.31
C GLU A 18 -3.85 3.30 -2.11
N VAL A 19 -3.86 4.28 -3.02
CA VAL A 19 -2.94 5.42 -2.98
C VAL A 19 -3.19 6.28 -1.75
N LEU A 20 -4.46 6.56 -1.42
CA LEU A 20 -4.82 7.35 -0.23
C LEU A 20 -4.39 6.66 1.05
N LEU A 21 -4.67 5.36 1.19
CA LEU A 21 -4.26 4.58 2.37
C LEU A 21 -2.74 4.54 2.51
N ALA A 22 -2.01 4.31 1.41
CA ALA A 22 -0.55 4.34 1.44
C ALA A 22 0.00 5.72 1.83
N ALA A 23 -0.60 6.81 1.32
CA ALA A 23 -0.22 8.17 1.68
C ALA A 23 -0.50 8.48 3.17
N VAL A 24 -1.62 8.00 3.72
CA VAL A 24 -1.91 8.10 5.16
C VAL A 24 -0.88 7.32 5.98
N CYS A 25 -0.51 6.10 5.56
CA CYS A 25 0.55 5.32 6.20
C CYS A 25 1.91 6.07 6.20
N LEU A 26 2.27 6.70 5.07
CA LEU A 26 3.47 7.53 4.98
C LEU A 26 3.41 8.73 5.95
N GLY A 27 2.25 9.39 6.03
CA GLY A 27 2.01 10.49 6.97
C GLY A 27 2.16 10.05 8.43
N LEU A 28 1.60 8.90 8.80
CA LEU A 28 1.74 8.30 10.12
C LEU A 28 3.21 8.02 10.46
N ILE A 29 3.94 7.40 9.54
CA ILE A 29 5.37 7.11 9.71
C ILE A 29 6.14 8.39 9.97
N ARG A 30 5.91 9.44 9.17
CA ARG A 30 6.68 10.68 9.26
C ARG A 30 6.31 11.52 10.48
N HIS A 31 5.05 11.55 10.86
CA HIS A 31 4.57 12.37 11.99
C HIS A 31 4.89 11.74 13.34
N TYR A 32 4.77 10.41 13.47
CA TYR A 32 4.97 9.70 14.73
C TYR A 32 6.33 9.01 14.85
N ASP A 33 7.22 9.24 13.87
CA ASP A 33 8.55 8.64 13.79
C ASP A 33 8.50 7.12 14.00
N LEU A 34 7.66 6.43 13.21
CA LEU A 34 7.38 5.01 13.36
C LEU A 34 8.44 4.17 12.63
N HIS A 35 9.07 3.23 13.33
CA HIS A 35 10.22 2.48 12.78
C HIS A 35 9.97 0.99 12.52
N PHE A 36 8.74 0.48 12.68
CA PHE A 36 8.43 -0.96 12.54
C PHE A 36 9.28 -1.88 13.46
N GLY A 37 9.79 -1.32 14.55
CA GLY A 37 10.74 -1.97 15.45
C GLY A 37 12.20 -1.91 15.03
N GLY A 38 12.52 -1.16 13.98
CA GLY A 38 13.86 -0.85 13.53
C GLY A 38 14.64 0.07 14.45
N ASP A 39 15.71 -0.42 15.06
CA ASP A 39 16.81 0.40 15.56
C ASP A 39 17.96 0.34 14.54
N ILE A 40 18.46 1.49 14.10
CA ILE A 40 19.58 1.67 13.16
C ILE A 40 20.89 1.02 13.65
N THR A 41 20.95 0.57 14.90
CA THR A 41 22.13 -0.06 15.50
C THR A 41 22.13 -1.59 15.43
N THR A 42 21.03 -2.25 15.05
CA THR A 42 20.95 -3.72 15.01
C THR A 42 20.41 -4.23 13.66
N GLY A 43 21.16 -5.11 12.99
CA GLY A 43 20.85 -5.57 11.63
C GLY A 43 19.44 -6.15 11.43
N SER A 44 18.97 -7.01 12.34
CA SER A 44 17.64 -7.65 12.21
C SER A 44 16.47 -6.65 12.31
N TYR A 45 16.64 -5.56 13.05
CA TYR A 45 15.61 -4.55 13.23
C TYR A 45 15.58 -3.60 12.01
N GLN A 46 16.75 -3.30 11.43
CA GLN A 46 16.86 -2.52 10.19
C GLN A 46 16.13 -3.17 9.01
N ASP A 47 16.14 -4.50 8.90
CA ASP A 47 15.43 -5.23 7.84
C ASP A 47 13.90 -5.01 7.89
N ARG A 48 13.32 -4.97 9.10
CA ARG A 48 11.89 -4.72 9.30
C ARG A 48 11.50 -3.30 8.88
N TYR A 49 12.32 -2.33 9.24
CA TYR A 49 12.14 -0.93 8.85
C TYR A 49 12.18 -0.77 7.33
N LEU A 50 13.22 -1.31 6.68
CA LEU A 50 13.37 -1.24 5.23
C LEU A 50 12.19 -1.92 4.52
N CYS A 51 11.74 -3.09 5.00
CA CYS A 51 10.56 -3.76 4.45
C CYS A 51 9.32 -2.86 4.48
N GLY A 52 9.03 -2.20 5.61
CA GLY A 52 7.89 -1.30 5.75
C GLY A 52 7.99 -0.06 4.85
N ILE A 53 9.12 0.64 4.87
CA ILE A 53 9.35 1.87 4.09
C ILE A 53 9.32 1.59 2.58
N ILE A 54 10.02 0.54 2.13
CA ILE A 54 10.08 0.19 0.70
C ILE A 54 8.70 -0.23 0.20
N THR A 55 7.94 -0.95 1.02
CA THR A 55 6.55 -1.31 0.67
C THR A 55 5.70 -0.05 0.49
N ILE A 56 5.61 0.82 1.50
CA ILE A 56 4.71 1.97 1.43
C ILE A 56 5.19 2.97 0.38
N GLY A 57 6.47 3.33 0.39
CA GLY A 57 7.04 4.30 -0.55
C GLY A 57 7.07 3.78 -1.99
N GLY A 58 7.49 2.53 -2.19
CA GLY A 58 7.55 1.90 -3.51
C GLY A 58 6.17 1.79 -4.16
N PHE A 59 5.15 1.43 -3.38
CA PHE A 59 3.79 1.31 -3.91
C PHE A 59 3.13 2.65 -4.20
N ILE A 60 3.41 3.71 -3.43
CA ILE A 60 3.00 5.06 -3.79
C ILE A 60 3.63 5.48 -5.13
N LEU A 61 4.92 5.23 -5.32
CA LEU A 61 5.66 5.66 -6.52
C LEU A 61 5.18 5.00 -7.81
N VAL A 62 4.56 3.82 -7.75
CA VAL A 62 4.04 3.13 -8.94
C VAL A 62 2.53 3.25 -9.06
N SER A 63 1.77 3.13 -7.96
CA SER A 63 0.30 3.26 -7.99
C SER A 63 -0.14 4.67 -8.40
N LEU A 64 0.62 5.72 -8.08
CA LEU A 64 0.33 7.09 -8.54
C LEU A 64 0.40 7.22 -10.07
N PRO A 65 1.53 6.90 -10.76
CA PRO A 65 1.59 6.90 -12.21
C PRO A 65 0.53 6.03 -12.89
N LEU A 66 0.19 4.87 -12.31
CA LEU A 66 -0.90 4.02 -12.82
C LEU A 66 -2.25 4.72 -12.70
N LEU A 67 -2.54 5.36 -11.57
CA LEU A 67 -3.77 6.17 -11.41
C LEU A 67 -3.81 7.35 -12.40
N LEU A 68 -2.68 7.98 -12.65
CA LEU A 68 -2.58 9.06 -13.64
C LEU A 68 -2.75 8.55 -15.08
N SER A 69 -2.22 7.36 -15.40
CA SER A 69 -2.43 6.75 -16.72
C SER A 69 -3.89 6.37 -16.95
N TYR A 70 -4.64 6.01 -15.90
CA TYR A 70 -6.10 5.84 -15.97
C TYR A 70 -6.86 7.11 -16.31
N ILE A 71 -6.39 8.28 -15.84
CA ILE A 71 -7.06 9.57 -16.05
C ILE A 71 -6.75 10.15 -17.43
N TRP A 72 -5.54 9.93 -17.94
CA TRP A 72 -5.05 10.52 -19.20
C TRP A 72 -5.02 9.57 -20.40
N GLY A 73 -5.07 8.26 -20.19
CA GLY A 73 -4.98 7.27 -21.27
C GLY A 73 -6.25 7.19 -22.11
N GLU A 74 -6.11 7.18 -23.44
CA GLU A 74 -7.14 6.65 -24.32
C GLU A 74 -7.35 5.16 -24.00
N ALA A 75 -8.60 4.76 -23.83
CA ALA A 75 -9.01 3.41 -23.48
C ALA A 75 -8.45 2.37 -24.48
N GLY A 76 -7.31 1.75 -24.20
CA GLY A 76 -6.71 0.79 -25.13
C GLY A 76 -5.37 0.18 -24.76
N THR A 77 -4.52 0.86 -23.97
CA THR A 77 -3.17 0.36 -23.63
C THR A 77 -3.07 -0.12 -22.19
N TYR A 78 -4.03 -0.93 -21.75
CA TYR A 78 -3.99 -1.55 -20.42
C TYR A 78 -3.17 -2.84 -20.47
N GLN A 79 -1.94 -2.83 -19.95
CA GLN A 79 -1.18 -4.06 -19.71
C GLN A 79 -1.72 -4.75 -18.45
N THR A 80 -2.83 -5.47 -18.59
CA THR A 80 -3.52 -6.14 -17.49
C THR A 80 -2.60 -7.09 -16.70
N LEU A 81 -1.63 -7.72 -17.36
CA LEU A 81 -0.66 -8.61 -16.69
C LEU A 81 0.29 -7.87 -15.75
N LEU A 82 0.81 -6.71 -16.16
CA LEU A 82 1.71 -5.92 -15.31
C LEU A 82 0.98 -5.47 -14.03
N GLU A 83 -0.25 -5.01 -14.19
CA GLU A 83 -1.09 -4.59 -13.07
C GLU A 83 -1.48 -5.74 -12.15
N MET A 84 -1.83 -6.91 -12.70
CA MET A 84 -2.09 -8.11 -11.89
C MET A 84 -0.90 -8.48 -11.03
N ILE A 85 0.31 -8.54 -11.61
CA ILE A 85 1.54 -8.86 -10.87
C ILE A 85 1.81 -7.79 -9.80
N TYR A 86 1.65 -6.52 -10.17
CA TYR A 86 1.92 -5.41 -9.27
C TYR A 86 0.99 -5.41 -8.06
N ASN A 87 -0.31 -5.49 -8.30
CA ASN A 87 -1.33 -5.52 -7.25
C ASN A 87 -1.17 -6.75 -6.35
N PHE A 88 -0.87 -7.93 -6.93
CA PHE A 88 -0.63 -9.14 -6.13
C PHE A 88 0.59 -8.99 -5.23
N THR A 89 1.68 -8.43 -5.77
CA THR A 89 2.89 -8.12 -5.01
C THR A 89 2.59 -7.11 -3.89
N GLY A 90 1.75 -6.11 -4.19
CA GLY A 90 1.26 -5.13 -3.21
C GLY A 90 0.51 -5.77 -2.07
N MET A 91 -0.41 -6.68 -2.36
CA MET A 91 -1.11 -7.45 -1.33
C MET A 91 -0.11 -8.15 -0.40
N VAL A 92 0.83 -8.93 -0.94
CA VAL A 92 1.79 -9.70 -0.11
C VAL A 92 2.63 -8.76 0.76
N LEU A 93 3.16 -7.69 0.18
CA LEU A 93 4.07 -6.78 0.89
C LEU A 93 3.33 -5.94 1.94
N PHE A 94 2.13 -5.43 1.64
CA PHE A 94 1.33 -4.69 2.63
C PHE A 94 0.86 -5.55 3.79
N LEU A 95 0.49 -6.81 3.54
CA LEU A 95 0.19 -7.77 4.62
C LEU A 95 1.43 -8.05 5.47
N THR A 96 2.61 -8.19 4.85
CA THR A 96 3.87 -8.42 5.55
C THR A 96 4.25 -7.22 6.40
N ALA A 97 4.28 -6.02 5.83
CA ALA A 97 4.58 -4.77 6.53
C ALA A 97 3.59 -4.49 7.67
N GLY A 98 2.29 -4.73 7.44
CA GLY A 98 1.26 -4.61 8.46
C GLY A 98 1.44 -5.58 9.63
N SER A 99 1.76 -6.84 9.32
CA SER A 99 2.05 -7.87 10.33
C SER A 99 3.28 -7.52 11.17
N LEU A 100 4.36 -7.06 10.52
CA LEU A 100 5.58 -6.61 11.20
C LEU A 100 5.33 -5.41 12.12
N ALA A 101 4.51 -4.45 11.68
CA ALA A 101 4.12 -3.31 12.50
C ALA A 101 3.31 -3.74 13.73
N LEU A 102 2.28 -4.58 13.53
CA LEU A 102 1.44 -5.04 14.64
C LEU A 102 2.21 -5.90 15.64
N ASP A 103 3.06 -6.80 15.17
CA ASP A 103 3.93 -7.63 16.02
C ASP A 103 4.79 -6.77 16.96
N TYR A 104 5.40 -5.71 16.41
CA TYR A 104 6.20 -4.78 17.20
C TYR A 104 5.34 -3.96 18.16
N TYR A 105 4.33 -3.23 17.66
CA TYR A 105 3.58 -2.26 18.45
C TYR A 105 2.56 -2.89 19.42
N ASN A 106 2.20 -4.18 19.27
CA ASN A 106 1.45 -4.91 20.29
C ASN A 106 2.29 -5.25 21.51
N SER A 107 3.56 -5.56 21.30
CA SER A 107 4.51 -5.90 22.37
C SER A 107 5.17 -4.66 22.97
N TYR A 108 5.12 -3.52 22.26
CA TYR A 108 5.75 -2.28 22.65
C TYR A 108 5.05 -1.63 23.86
N LYS A 109 5.71 -1.70 25.01
CA LYS A 109 5.28 -1.07 26.28
C LYS A 109 6.15 0.15 26.58
N ALA A 110 6.10 1.21 25.76
CA ALA A 110 6.93 2.39 26.01
C ALA A 110 6.16 3.55 26.67
N THR A 111 6.79 4.09 27.70
CA THR A 111 6.42 5.23 28.56
C THR A 111 6.53 6.60 27.88
N GLY A 112 6.59 6.65 26.54
CA GLY A 112 6.81 7.90 25.78
C GLY A 112 6.70 7.80 24.24
N GLY A 113 6.29 6.66 23.69
CA GLY A 113 5.99 6.50 22.26
C GLY A 113 4.49 6.57 21.98
N SER A 114 4.10 6.58 20.70
CA SER A 114 2.70 6.48 20.25
C SER A 114 2.37 5.06 19.74
N PRO A 115 2.26 4.04 20.62
CA PRO A 115 2.01 2.66 20.21
C PRO A 115 0.69 2.50 19.45
N ASP A 116 -0.31 3.32 19.78
CA ASP A 116 -1.61 3.29 19.10
C ASP A 116 -1.50 3.76 17.64
N ALA A 117 -0.65 4.75 17.35
CA ALA A 117 -0.36 5.17 15.98
C ALA A 117 0.36 4.06 15.20
N GLY A 118 1.27 3.33 15.84
CA GLY A 118 1.92 2.17 15.25
C GLY A 118 0.97 1.00 14.96
N LYS A 119 0.01 0.73 15.86
CA LYS A 119 -1.05 -0.25 15.63
C LYS A 119 -1.99 0.19 14.51
N ALA A 120 -2.37 1.46 14.47
CA ALA A 120 -3.18 2.03 13.41
C ALA A 120 -2.47 1.90 12.05
N LEU A 121 -1.17 2.20 11.97
CA LEU A 121 -0.35 1.98 10.78
C LEU A 121 -0.39 0.52 10.34
N GLY A 122 -0.18 -0.42 11.25
CA GLY A 122 -0.23 -1.85 10.96
C GLY A 122 -1.59 -2.30 10.42
N ALA A 123 -2.68 -1.85 11.05
CA ALA A 123 -4.04 -2.14 10.61
C ALA A 123 -4.34 -1.54 9.23
N LEU A 124 -3.95 -0.29 8.98
CA LEU A 124 -4.12 0.38 7.68
C LEU A 124 -3.33 -0.34 6.58
N CYS A 125 -2.11 -0.80 6.86
CA CYS A 125 -1.35 -1.62 5.92
C CYS A 125 -2.08 -2.93 5.57
N ILE A 126 -2.63 -3.63 6.55
CA ILE A 126 -3.40 -4.86 6.29
C ILE A 126 -4.64 -4.55 5.45
N ILE A 127 -5.40 -3.52 5.81
CA ILE A 127 -6.57 -3.06 5.03
C ILE A 127 -6.14 -2.75 3.59
N ASN A 128 -5.03 -2.04 3.41
CA ASN A 128 -4.52 -1.70 2.09
C ASN A 128 -4.14 -2.94 1.27
N GLY A 129 -3.59 -3.97 1.92
CA GLY A 129 -3.33 -5.27 1.30
C GLY A 129 -4.60 -5.92 0.73
N PHE A 130 -5.75 -5.78 1.41
CA PHE A 130 -7.03 -6.26 0.90
C PHE A 130 -7.58 -5.44 -0.26
N PHE A 131 -7.30 -4.14 -0.32
CA PHE A 131 -7.61 -3.32 -1.50
C PHE A 131 -6.83 -3.82 -2.72
N TYR A 132 -5.51 -4.01 -2.57
CA TYR A 132 -4.67 -4.59 -3.62
C TYR A 132 -5.13 -5.97 -4.07
N LEU A 133 -5.57 -6.84 -3.15
CA LEU A 133 -6.18 -8.13 -3.51
C LEU A 133 -7.46 -7.96 -4.33
N THR A 134 -8.33 -7.03 -3.93
CA THR A 134 -9.59 -6.76 -4.63
C THR A 134 -9.30 -6.26 -6.04
N ASP A 135 -8.31 -5.38 -6.21
CA ASP A 135 -7.87 -4.91 -7.52
C ASP A 135 -7.33 -6.07 -8.37
N THR A 136 -6.46 -6.94 -7.82
CA THR A 136 -6.01 -8.15 -8.53
C THR A 136 -7.18 -9.00 -9.03
N VAL A 137 -8.21 -9.25 -8.20
CA VAL A 137 -9.38 -10.04 -8.61
C VAL A 137 -10.14 -9.35 -9.74
N LEU A 138 -10.31 -8.03 -9.68
CA LEU A 138 -10.96 -7.28 -10.75
C LEU A 138 -10.15 -7.27 -12.05
N ALA A 139 -8.82 -7.18 -11.97
CA ALA A 139 -7.93 -7.22 -13.12
C ALA A 139 -7.94 -8.60 -13.80
N VAL A 140 -7.99 -9.68 -13.00
CA VAL A 140 -8.17 -11.05 -13.48
C VAL A 140 -9.51 -11.20 -14.20
N ARG A 141 -10.62 -10.73 -13.59
CA ARG A 141 -11.95 -10.79 -14.23
C ARG A 141 -12.02 -10.03 -15.54
N HIS A 142 -11.37 -8.87 -15.62
CA HIS A 142 -11.29 -8.11 -16.88
C HIS A 142 -10.51 -8.88 -17.95
N SER A 143 -9.41 -9.53 -17.57
CA SER A 143 -8.55 -10.28 -18.49
C SER A 143 -9.23 -11.52 -19.08
N TYR A 144 -10.15 -12.16 -18.35
CA TYR A 144 -10.96 -13.27 -18.89
C TYR A 144 -12.16 -12.83 -19.73
N ALA A 145 -12.56 -11.55 -19.67
CA ALA A 145 -13.70 -11.02 -20.41
C ALA A 145 -13.33 -10.50 -21.81
N THR A 146 -12.04 -10.32 -22.09
CA THR A 146 -11.43 -10.02 -23.40
C THR A 146 -10.95 -11.28 -24.08
#